data_AF-A0A7Y0PAT4-F1
#
_entry.id   AF-A0A7Y0PAT4-F1
#
_cell.length_a   1.000
_cell.length_b   1.000
_cell.length_c   1.000
_cell.angle_alpha   90.00
_cell.angle_beta   90.00
_cell.angle_gamma   90.00
#
_symmetry.space_group_name_H-M   'P 1'
#
loop_
_entity.id
_entity.type
_entity.pdbx_description
1 polymer ?
#
loop_
_entity_poly.entity_id
_entity_poly.type
_entity_poly.pdbx_seq_one_letter_code
_entity_poly.pdbx_strand_id
1 'polypeptide(L)'
;MNVLDGNALAGDLAEIFAVDVTAARFVCAGCGHADAVATLQLFGHAPASVGRCPECTDVVIRLVRADDRVFLDMRGTVRLELPMSGS
;
A
#
# COMPACT_ATOMS: atom_id res chain seq x y z
N MET A 1 12.65 -7.67 -27.98
CA MET A 1 11.82 -7.76 -26.76
C MET A 1 10.53 -7.03 -27.09
N ASN A 2 9.37 -7.68 -26.94
CA ASN A 2 8.09 -7.06 -27.30
C ASN A 2 7.54 -6.31 -26.08
N VAL A 3 7.10 -5.06 -26.28
CA VAL A 3 6.50 -4.25 -25.23
C VAL A 3 5.05 -4.68 -25.11
N LEU A 4 4.64 -5.13 -23.92
CA LEU A 4 3.24 -5.47 -23.63
C LEU A 4 2.48 -4.21 -23.21
N ASP A 5 1.19 -4.22 -23.51
CA ASP A 5 0.26 -3.22 -23.01
C ASP A 5 0.08 -3.35 -21.49
N GLY A 6 -0.08 -2.23 -20.80
CA GLY A 6 -0.21 -2.20 -19.33
C GLY A 6 -1.42 -2.97 -18.80
N ASN A 7 -2.47 -3.15 -19.62
CA ASN A 7 -3.62 -3.97 -19.24
C ASN A 7 -3.28 -5.45 -19.09
N ALA A 8 -2.09 -5.90 -19.53
CA ALA A 8 -1.60 -7.24 -19.24
C ALA A 8 -1.49 -7.52 -17.73
N LEU A 9 -1.34 -6.49 -16.89
CA LEU A 9 -1.31 -6.59 -15.43
C LEU A 9 -2.69 -6.68 -14.78
N ALA A 10 -3.78 -6.58 -15.55
CA ALA A 10 -5.13 -6.48 -14.98
C ALA A 10 -5.49 -7.70 -14.10
N GLY A 11 -5.09 -8.90 -14.51
CA GLY A 11 -5.29 -10.12 -13.72
C GLY A 11 -4.52 -10.09 -12.40
N ASP A 12 -3.22 -9.82 -12.47
CA ASP A 12 -2.33 -9.75 -11.31
C ASP A 12 -2.79 -8.68 -10.30
N LEU A 13 -3.19 -7.50 -10.77
CA LEU A 13 -3.69 -6.43 -9.92
C LEU A 13 -5.04 -6.77 -9.30
N ALA A 14 -5.92 -7.46 -10.01
CA ALA A 14 -7.21 -7.90 -9.46
C ALA A 14 -7.02 -8.88 -8.29
N GLU A 15 -6.03 -9.78 -8.37
CA GLU A 15 -5.68 -10.71 -7.28
C GLU A 15 -5.10 -9.96 -6.07
N ILE A 16 -4.21 -8.99 -6.31
CA ILE A 16 -3.60 -8.13 -5.29
C ILE A 16 -4.63 -7.34 -4.47
N PHE A 17 -5.71 -6.88 -5.10
CA PHE A 17 -6.76 -6.12 -4.40
C PHE A 17 -7.88 -7.00 -3.80
N ALA A 18 -7.85 -8.31 -4.04
CA ALA A 18 -8.77 -9.27 -3.42
C ALA A 18 -8.28 -9.78 -2.05
N VAL A 19 -7.00 -9.59 -1.72
CA VAL A 19 -6.38 -10.03 -0.46
C VAL A 19 -6.46 -8.97 0.64
N ASP A 20 -6.35 -9.42 1.90
CA ASP A 20 -6.26 -8.53 3.05
C ASP A 20 -4.91 -7.78 3.06
N VAL A 21 -4.92 -6.57 2.52
CA VAL A 21 -3.74 -5.69 2.41
C VAL A 21 -3.18 -5.29 3.78
N THR A 22 -3.91 -5.48 4.90
CA THR A 22 -3.38 -5.16 6.23
C THR A 22 -2.24 -6.10 6.63
N ALA A 23 -2.20 -7.31 6.07
CA ALA A 23 -1.11 -8.28 6.24
C ALA A 23 0.07 -8.03 5.28
N ALA A 24 -0.05 -7.11 4.32
CA ALA A 24 1.05 -6.76 3.42
C ALA A 24 2.22 -6.16 4.19
N ARG A 25 3.46 -6.42 3.78
CA ARG A 25 4.66 -5.85 4.41
C ARG A 25 5.15 -4.63 3.62
N PHE A 26 5.32 -3.49 4.29
CA PHE A 26 5.91 -2.29 3.69
C PHE A 26 7.42 -2.24 3.95
N VAL A 27 8.14 -1.45 3.14
CA VAL A 27 9.50 -0.96 3.45
C VAL A 27 9.47 0.57 3.44
N CYS A 28 9.77 1.20 4.57
CA CYS A 28 9.71 2.66 4.71
C CYS A 28 10.79 3.34 3.87
N ALA A 29 10.42 4.33 3.08
CA ALA A 29 11.36 5.14 2.30
C ALA A 29 12.24 6.07 3.16
N GLY A 30 11.78 6.42 4.37
CA GLY A 30 12.51 7.30 5.28
C GLY A 30 13.65 6.60 6.02
N CYS A 31 13.36 5.46 6.65
CA CYS A 31 14.31 4.77 7.52
C CYS A 31 14.63 3.32 7.12
N GLY A 32 13.96 2.77 6.10
CA GLY A 32 14.14 1.38 5.68
C GLY A 32 13.46 0.32 6.57
N HIS A 33 12.79 0.73 7.65
CA HIS A 33 12.04 -0.21 8.51
C HIS A 33 10.99 -0.98 7.69
N ALA A 34 10.88 -2.28 7.95
CA ALA A 34 10.03 -3.17 7.19
C ALA A 34 9.16 -4.05 8.10
N ASP A 35 7.84 -3.88 7.99
CA ASP A 35 6.87 -4.60 8.81
C ASP A 35 5.48 -4.64 8.14
N ALA A 36 4.50 -5.29 8.77
CA ALA A 36 3.13 -5.35 8.26
C ALA A 36 2.45 -3.96 8.24
N VAL A 37 1.60 -3.70 7.25
CA VAL A 37 0.80 -2.46 7.14
C VAL A 37 -0.06 -2.25 8.40
N ALA A 38 -0.53 -3.32 9.02
CA ALA A 38 -1.27 -3.28 10.29
C ALA A 38 -0.49 -2.62 11.45
N THR A 39 0.84 -2.50 11.38
CA THR A 39 1.65 -1.86 12.43
C THR A 39 1.87 -0.36 12.21
N LEU A 40 1.39 0.20 11.10
CA LEU A 40 1.44 1.63 10.84
C LEU A 40 0.63 2.40 11.88
N GLN A 41 1.19 3.52 12.34
CA GLN A 41 0.47 4.46 13.18
C GLN A 41 -0.52 5.25 12.32
N LEU A 42 -1.81 4.97 12.47
CA LEU A 42 -2.87 5.65 11.71
C LEU A 42 -3.28 6.95 12.38
N PHE A 43 -3.21 8.03 11.60
CA PHE A 43 -3.79 9.31 11.94
C PHE A 43 -4.93 9.57 10.96
N GLY A 44 -6.16 9.67 11.46
CA GLY A 44 -7.32 9.93 10.60
C GLY A 44 -8.52 10.45 11.39
N HIS A 45 -9.03 11.59 10.93
CA HIS A 45 -10.46 11.90 10.89
C HIS A 45 -10.77 12.21 9.41
N ALA A 46 -12.00 11.98 8.95
CA ALA A 46 -12.40 12.18 7.55
C ALA A 46 -11.83 13.48 6.95
N PRO A 47 -11.37 13.48 5.67
CA PRO A 47 -11.62 12.49 4.61
C PRO A 47 -10.43 11.56 4.27
N ALA A 48 -9.36 11.52 5.08
CA ALA A 48 -8.15 10.77 4.74
C ALA A 48 -7.62 9.91 5.91
N SER A 49 -7.13 8.72 5.57
CA SER A 49 -6.33 7.88 6.47
C SER A 49 -4.86 8.02 6.12
N VAL A 50 -4.04 8.40 7.09
CA VAL A 50 -2.58 8.54 6.93
C VAL A 50 -1.88 7.51 7.82
N GLY A 51 -1.18 6.56 7.21
CA GLY A 51 -0.35 5.58 7.91
C GLY A 51 1.09 6.06 7.99
N ARG A 52 1.63 6.15 9.22
CA ARG A 52 3.01 6.55 9.49
C ARG A 52 3.85 5.39 9.99
N CYS A 53 5.14 5.42 9.65
CA CYS A 53 6.12 4.45 10.14
C CYS A 53 6.21 4.55 11.67
N PRO A 54 6.14 3.42 12.42
CA PRO A 54 6.27 3.46 13.87
C PRO A 54 7.68 3.89 14.34
N GLU A 55 8.71 3.72 13.50
CA GLU A 55 10.11 4.02 13.85
C GLU A 55 10.50 5.49 13.59
N CYS A 56 10.17 6.04 12.42
CA CYS A 56 10.60 7.40 12.04
C CYS A 56 9.45 8.40 11.88
N THR A 57 8.19 7.96 12.03
CA THR A 57 6.97 8.77 11.87
C THR A 57 6.73 9.35 10.47
N ASP A 58 7.57 9.02 9.48
CA ASP A 58 7.34 9.40 8.10
C ASP A 58 6.05 8.78 7.57
N VAL A 59 5.40 9.48 6.65
CA VAL A 59 4.18 8.99 6.02
C VAL A 59 4.52 7.87 5.04
N VAL A 60 4.01 6.67 5.29
CA VAL A 60 4.24 5.48 4.48
C VAL A 60 3.14 5.33 3.41
N ILE A 61 1.88 5.51 3.80
CA ILE A 61 0.69 5.41 2.94
C ILE A 61 -0.31 6.53 3.25
N ARG A 62 -1.00 7.04 2.22
CA ARG A 62 -2.23 7.85 2.37
C ARG A 62 -3.36 7.24 1.55
N LEU A 63 -4.52 7.09 2.17
CA LEU A 63 -5.75 6.66 1.52
C LEU A 63 -6.80 7.77 1.63
N VAL A 64 -7.28 8.26 0.49
CA VAL A 64 -8.38 9.24 0.41
C VAL A 64 -9.53 8.60 -0.35
N ARG A 65 -10.73 8.65 0.22
CA ARG A 65 -11.97 8.24 -0.45
C ARG A 65 -12.74 9.49 -0.84
N ALA A 66 -12.99 9.65 -2.14
CA ALA A 66 -13.90 10.62 -2.71
C ALA A 66 -15.15 9.90 -3.26
N ASP A 67 -16.14 10.63 -3.74
CA ASP A 67 -17.44 10.08 -4.12
C ASP A 67 -17.35 8.95 -5.17
N ASP A 68 -16.53 9.12 -6.22
CA ASP A 68 -16.38 8.18 -7.33
C ASP A 68 -14.96 7.58 -7.44
N ARG A 69 -14.06 7.93 -6.51
CA ARG A 69 -12.62 7.69 -6.64
C ARG A 69 -11.97 7.30 -5.32
N VAL A 70 -10.92 6.49 -5.43
CA VAL A 70 -10.00 6.19 -4.34
C VAL A 70 -8.60 6.62 -4.75
N PHE A 71 -7.94 7.39 -3.90
CA PHE A 71 -6.54 7.76 -4.07
C PHE A 71 -5.69 7.02 -3.05
N LEU A 72 -4.75 6.23 -3.55
CA LEU A 72 -3.74 5.54 -2.75
C LEU A 72 -2.36 6.13 -3.08
N ASP A 73 -1.78 6.89 -2.15
CA ASP A 73 -0.42 7.41 -2.24
C ASP A 73 0.53 6.50 -1.46
N MET A 74 1.55 5.99 -2.13
CA MET A 74 2.55 5.08 -1.58
C MET A 74 3.98 5.60 -1.74
N ARG A 75 4.19 6.90 -1.97
CA ARG A 75 5.53 7.47 -2.15
C ARG A 75 6.49 7.23 -0.98
N GLY A 76 5.95 7.02 0.23
CA GLY A 76 6.71 6.65 1.42
C GLY A 76 7.00 5.15 1.57
N THR A 77 6.57 4.34 0.60
CA THR A 77 6.73 2.89 0.56
C THR A 77 7.66 2.51 -0.59
N VAL A 78 8.86 2.02 -0.28
CA VAL A 78 9.82 1.53 -1.29
C VAL A 78 9.31 0.25 -1.94
N ARG A 79 8.69 -0.63 -1.14
CA ARG A 79 8.14 -1.91 -1.58
C ARG A 79 6.94 -2.26 -0.71
N LEU A 80 5.90 -2.78 -1.35
CA LEU A 80 4.79 -3.46 -0.68
C LEU A 80 4.80 -4.92 -1.12
N GLU A 81 4.87 -5.83 -0.15
CA GLU A 81 4.83 -7.27 -0.36
C GLU A 81 3.48 -7.79 0.11
N LEU A 82 2.74 -8.46 -0.78
CA LEU A 82 1.39 -8.94 -0.50
C LEU A 82 1.41 -10.43 -0.23
N PRO A 83 0.68 -10.92 0.79
CA PRO A 83 0.47 -12.34 0.98
C PRO A 83 -0.47 -12.84 -0.12
N MET A 84 -0.01 -13.76 -0.95
CA MET A 84 -0.85 -14.42 -1.95
C MET A 84 -1.66 -15.52 -1.23
N SER A 85 -2.98 -15.51 -1.34
CA SER A 85 -3.81 -16.60 -0.85
C SER A 85 -3.70 -17.79 -1.81
N GLY A 86 -2.77 -18.71 -1.52
CA GLY A 86 -2.59 -19.92 -2.32
C GLY A 86 -1.21 -20.57 -2.15
N SER A 87 -1.07 -21.43 -1.14
CA SER A 87 -0.16 -22.57 -1.14
C SER A 87 -0.83 -23.73 -0.41
#